data_AF-A0A257GZB6-F1
#
_entry.id   AF-A0A257GZB6-F1
#
_cell.length_a   1.000
_cell.length_b   1.000
_cell.length_c   1.000
_cell.angle_alpha   90.00
_cell.angle_beta   90.00
_cell.angle_gamma   90.00
#
_symmetry.space_group_name_H-M   'P 1'
#
loop_
_entity.id
_entity.type
_entity.pdbx_description
1 polymer ?
#
loop_
_entity_poly.entity_id
_entity_poly.type
_entity_poly.pdbx_seq_one_letter_code
_entity_poly.pdbx_strand_id
1 'polypeptide(L)' 'MPSINIDGVAYDVDSMSSAAKEQLASLQFVDRELQRLSNEAAVYQTAKAAYVKALKDNLSAPAQLNAPGGDTLRLG' A
#
# COMPACT_ATOMS: atom_id res chain seq x y z
N MET A 1 -16.82 26.31 -18.20
CA MET A 1 -16.70 26.66 -16.78
C MET A 1 -16.21 25.40 -16.06
N PRO A 2 -14.96 25.37 -15.59
CA PRO A 2 -14.45 24.23 -14.83
C PRO A 2 -15.28 24.08 -13.55
N SER A 3 -15.77 22.88 -13.29
CA SER A 3 -16.53 22.57 -12.08
C SER A 3 -15.74 21.60 -11.20
N ILE A 4 -15.83 21.79 -9.89
CA ILE A 4 -15.27 20.87 -8.89
C ILE A 4 -16.41 20.31 -8.06
N ASN A 5 -16.31 19.04 -7.68
CA ASN A 5 -17.22 18.45 -6.71
C ASN A 5 -16.56 18.46 -5.34
N ILE A 6 -17.19 19.12 -4.37
CA ILE A 6 -16.81 19.07 -2.96
C ILE A 6 -18.03 18.51 -2.21
N ASP A 7 -17.84 17.41 -1.48
CA ASP A 7 -18.90 16.73 -0.71
C ASP A 7 -20.17 16.38 -1.52
N GLY A 8 -19.99 16.07 -2.81
CA GLY A 8 -21.09 15.73 -3.72
C GLY A 8 -21.86 16.92 -4.28
N VAL A 9 -21.42 18.15 -3.99
CA VAL A 9 -21.96 19.38 -4.58
C VAL A 9 -21.02 19.89 -5.65
N ALA A 10 -21.56 20.13 -6.84
CA ALA A 10 -20.83 20.71 -7.96
C ALA A 10 -20.76 22.23 -7.80
N TYR A 11 -19.56 22.76 -7.70
CA TYR A 11 -19.27 24.18 -7.66
C TYR A 11 -18.64 24.62 -8.97
N ASP A 12 -19.14 25.72 -9.53
CA ASP A 12 -18.50 26.39 -10.64
C ASP A 12 -17.30 27.20 -10.12
N VAL A 13 -16.10 26.83 -10.55
CA VAL A 13 -14.87 27.49 -10.15
C VAL A 13 -14.90 28.97 -10.54
N ASP A 14 -15.51 29.34 -11.66
CA ASP A 14 -15.57 30.72 -12.11
C ASP A 14 -16.39 31.60 -11.16
N SER A 15 -17.38 31.01 -10.47
CA SER A 15 -18.24 31.68 -9.47
C SER A 15 -17.63 31.79 -8.06
N MET A 16 -16.50 31.13 -7.80
CA MET A 16 -15.84 31.13 -6.49
C MET A 16 -15.15 32.48 -6.20
N SER A 17 -15.11 32.85 -4.91
CA SER A 17 -14.32 34.01 -4.46
C SER A 17 -12.82 33.78 -4.65
N SER A 18 -12.02 34.85 -4.68
CA SER A 18 -10.55 34.75 -4.79
C SER A 18 -9.95 33.86 -3.68
N ALA A 19 -10.39 34.07 -2.43
CA ALA A 19 -9.94 33.29 -1.30
C ALA A 19 -10.28 31.79 -1.44
N ALA A 20 -11.46 31.47 -1.99
CA ALA A 20 -11.85 30.08 -2.21
C ALA A 20 -11.02 29.42 -3.33
N LYS A 21 -10.66 30.17 -4.39
CA LYS A 21 -9.74 29.70 -5.44
C LYS A 21 -8.33 29.44 -4.91
N GLU A 22 -7.82 30.28 -4.01
CA GLU A 22 -6.53 30.09 -3.35
C GLU A 22 -6.51 28.84 -2.45
N GLN A 23 -7.58 28.62 -1.69
CA GLN A 23 -7.74 27.41 -0.89
C GLN A 23 -7.84 26.16 -1.76
N LEU A 24 -8.60 26.22 -2.87
CA LEU A 24 -8.69 25.13 -3.84
C LEU A 24 -7.30 24.78 -4.42
N ALA A 25 -6.50 25.77 -4.80
CA ALA A 25 -5.16 25.54 -5.31
C ALA A 25 -4.27 24.84 -4.26
N SER A 26 -4.38 25.27 -3.00
CA SER A 26 -3.68 24.66 -1.86
C SER A 26 -4.11 23.22 -1.64
N LEU A 27 -5.42 22.94 -1.70
CA LEU A 27 -5.97 21.59 -1.57
C LEU A 27 -5.47 20.67 -2.68
N GLN A 28 -5.56 21.11 -3.93
CA GLN A 28 -5.05 20.36 -5.08
C GLN A 28 -3.54 20.06 -4.98
N PHE A 29 -2.77 20.98 -4.38
CA PHE A 29 -1.36 20.74 -4.11
C PHE A 29 -1.17 19.62 -3.09
N VAL A 30 -1.88 19.67 -1.95
CA VAL A 30 -1.82 18.64 -0.91
C VAL A 30 -2.26 17.28 -1.45
N ASP A 31 -3.32 17.23 -2.25
CA ASP A 31 -3.82 15.97 -2.83
C ASP A 31 -2.78 15.31 -3.75
N ARG A 32 -2.08 16.11 -4.57
CA ARG A 32 -0.99 15.60 -5.42
C ARG A 32 0.15 15.03 -4.59
N GLU A 33 0.53 15.69 -3.50
CA GLU A 33 1.57 15.18 -2.61
C GLU A 33 1.15 13.91 -1.88
N LEU A 34 -0.10 13.83 -1.41
CA LEU A 34 -0.66 12.62 -0.81
C LEU A 34 -0.65 11.45 -1.80
N GLN A 35 -1.05 11.69 -3.05
CA GLN A 35 -1.00 10.67 -4.10
C GLN A 35 0.44 10.23 -4.38
N ARG A 36 1.39 11.16 -4.42
CA ARG A 36 2.83 10.86 -4.59
C ARG A 36 3.33 9.96 -3.46
N LEU A 37 3.03 10.29 -2.21
CA LEU A 37 3.41 9.51 -1.04
C LEU A 37 2.75 8.12 -1.03
N SER A 38 1.49 8.02 -1.45
CA SER A 38 0.79 6.74 -1.57
C SER A 38 1.46 5.81 -2.59
N ASN A 39 1.87 6.35 -3.74
CA ASN A 39 2.63 5.59 -4.74
C ASN A 39 3.98 5.10 -4.18
N GLU A 40 4.69 5.97 -3.46
CA GLU A 40 5.96 5.62 -2.81
C GLU A 40 5.77 4.52 -1.76
N ALA A 41 4.71 4.62 -0.95
CA ALA A 41 4.34 3.60 0.02
C ALA A 41 4.04 2.24 -0.65
N ALA A 42 3.39 2.22 -1.81
CA ALA A 42 3.12 1.00 -2.56
C ALA A 42 4.40 0.28 -3.02
N VAL A 43 5.42 1.05 -3.43
CA VAL A 43 6.75 0.52 -3.76
C VAL A 43 7.38 -0.15 -2.53
N TYR A 44 7.37 0.53 -1.38
CA TYR A 44 7.90 -0.03 -0.14
C TYR A 44 7.13 -1.26 0.34
N GLN A 45 5.82 -1.29 0.14
CA GLN A 45 4.99 -2.43 0.51
C GLN A 45 5.31 -3.67 -0.33
N THR A 46 5.60 -3.47 -1.62
CA THR A 46 6.10 -4.53 -2.51
C THR A 46 7.46 -5.05 -2.06
N ALA A 47 8.41 -4.16 -1.75
CA ALA A 47 9.72 -4.55 -1.23
C ALA A 47 9.61 -5.31 0.10
N LYS A 48 8.76 -4.84 1.02
CA LYS A 48 8.47 -5.50 2.29
C LYS A 48 7.94 -6.92 2.06
N ALA A 49 7.00 -7.12 1.13
CA ALA A 49 6.47 -8.45 0.80
C ALA A 49 7.58 -9.39 0.28
N ALA A 50 8.48 -8.89 -0.58
CA ALA A 50 9.62 -9.64 -1.07
C ALA A 50 10.57 -10.05 0.07
N TYR A 51 10.90 -9.14 0.99
CA TYR A 51 11.75 -9.44 2.14
C TYR A 51 11.11 -10.44 3.11
N VAL A 52 9.80 -10.33 3.36
CA VAL A 52 9.07 -11.32 4.17
C VAL A 52 9.11 -12.69 3.52
N LYS A 53 8.93 -12.77 2.20
CA LYS A 53 9.05 -14.04 1.47
C LYS A 53 10.45 -14.62 1.61
N ALA A 54 11.49 -13.83 1.33
CA ALA A 54 12.87 -14.27 1.45
C ALA A 54 13.20 -14.74 2.87
N LEU A 55 12.73 -14.02 3.90
CA LEU A 55 12.92 -14.41 5.29
C LEU A 55 12.27 -15.77 5.57
N LYS A 56 11.03 -15.99 5.12
CA LYS A 56 10.34 -17.28 5.28
C LYS A 56 11.10 -18.41 4.58
N ASP A 57 11.60 -18.18 3.37
CA ASP A 57 12.38 -19.17 2.63
C ASP A 57 13.66 -19.57 3.39
N ASN A 58 14.33 -18.60 4.04
CA ASN A 58 15.51 -18.85 4.87
C ASN A 58 15.18 -19.53 6.22
N LEU A 59 14.02 -19.26 6.81
CA LEU A 59 13.57 -19.91 8.05
C LEU A 59 13.04 -21.33 7.80
N SER A 60 12.63 -21.63 6.57
CA SER A 60 12.03 -22.92 6.18
C SER A 60 13.05 -23.94 5.64
N ALA A 61 14.35 -23.60 5.58
CA ALA A 61 15.45 -24.51 5.27
C ALA A 61 16.20 -24.94 6.55
N PRO A 62 16.63 -26.21 6.66
CA PRO A 62 15.89 -27.32 7.23
C PRO A 62 16.30 -27.59 8.70
N ALA A 63 15.39 -27.30 9.63
CA ALA A 63 15.46 -27.88 10.98
C ALA A 63 14.33 -28.91 11.24
N GLN A 64 13.50 -29.23 10.24
CA GLN A 64 12.34 -30.12 10.43
C GLN A 64 12.10 -31.14 9.32
N LEU A 65 13.11 -31.47 8.51
CA LEU A 65 13.03 -32.62 7.59
C LEU A 65 14.37 -33.37 7.60
N ASN A 66 14.58 -34.17 8.65
CA ASN A 66 15.34 -35.44 8.63
C ASN A 66 15.35 -36.06 10.03
N ALA A 67 14.29 -36.81 10.35
CA ALA A 67 14.42 -38.00 11.19
C ALA A 67 14.05 -39.21 10.31
N PRO A 68 15.01 -39.83 9.61
CA PRO A 68 14.80 -41.15 9.05
C PRO A 68 14.94 -42.18 10.18
N GLY A 69 13.90 -42.97 10.43
CA GLY A 69 14.04 -44.19 11.23
C GLY A 69 13.11 -44.37 12.44
N GLY A 70 11.92 -43.77 12.43
CA GLY A 70 10.90 -44.02 13.45
C GLY A 70 9.82 -45.03 13.04
N ASP A 71 9.99 -45.78 11.95
CA ASP A 71 9.01 -46.82 11.60
C ASP A 71 9.34 -48.08 12.38
N THR A 72 8.52 -48.33 13.39
CA THR A 72 8.69 -49.36 14.40
C THR A 72 8.40 -50.71 13.74
N LEU A 73 9.42 -51.57 13.69
CA LEU A 73 9.30 -52.96 13.22
C LEU A 73 8.10 -53.65 13.91
N ARG A 74 7.03 -53.91 13.16
CA ARG A 74 5.98 -54.85 13.55
C ARG A 74 6.53 -56.26 13.34
N LEU A 75 6.95 -56.90 14.43
CA LEU A 75 7.27 -58.33 14.45
C LEU A 75 6.21 -59.04 15.30
N GLY A 76 5.49 -59.96 14.65
CA GLY A 76 4.83 -61.13 15.25
C GLY A 76 3.71 -60.86 16.25
#